data_AF-A0AAW9JNH8-F1
#
_entry.id   AF-A0AAW9JNH8-F1
#
_cell.length_a   1.000
_cell.length_b   1.000
_cell.length_c   1.000
_cell.angle_alpha   90.00
_cell.angle_beta   90.00
_cell.angle_gamma   90.00
#
_symmetry.space_group_name_H-M   'P 1'
#
loop_
_entity.id
_entity.type
_entity.pdbx_description
1 polymer ?
#
loop_
_entity_poly.entity_id
_entity_poly.type
_entity_poly.pdbx_seq_one_letter_code
_entity_poly.pdbx_strand_id
1 'polypeptide(L)' 'MRTKDIEVNFNGLKIEYSIEPGKVLVLILDGNQGKAKICEAVEHGFTIVETVRGQAKRIKFEESELL' A
#
# COMPACT_ATOMS: atom_id res chain seq x y z
N MET A 1 2.26 -12.57 -4.86
CA MET A 1 2.59 -11.26 -5.48
C MET A 1 1.50 -10.27 -5.03
N ARG A 2 1.63 -9.63 -3.86
CA ARG A 2 0.54 -8.87 -3.20
C ARG A 2 0.61 -7.34 -3.37
N THR A 3 1.71 -6.84 -3.91
CA THR A 3 1.90 -5.41 -4.18
C THR A 3 1.79 -5.16 -5.68
N LYS A 4 0.98 -4.18 -6.07
CA LYS A 4 0.92 -3.68 -7.44
C LYS A 4 1.46 -2.27 -7.49
N ASP A 5 2.33 -2.01 -8.44
CA ASP A 5 2.68 -0.64 -8.81
C ASP A 5 1.51 -0.06 -9.61
N ILE A 6 1.17 1.19 -9.32
CA ILE A 6 0.11 1.93 -10.01
C ILE A 6 0.75 3.11 -10.70
N GLU A 7 0.44 3.30 -11.97
CA GLU A 7 0.79 4.52 -12.67
C GLU A 7 0.01 5.68 -12.06
N VAL A 8 0.73 6.69 -11.58
CA VAL A 8 0.13 7.92 -11.05
C VAL A 8 0.50 9.08 -11.94
N ASN A 9 -0.52 9.77 -12.43
CA ASN A 9 -0.32 11.05 -13.10
C ASN A 9 -0.02 12.12 -12.06
N PHE A 10 1.25 12.47 -11.89
CA PHE A 10 1.69 13.50 -10.93
C PHE A 10 1.18 14.91 -11.25
N ASN A 11 0.59 15.15 -12.43
CA ASN A 11 0.05 16.46 -12.81
C ASN A 11 -1.32 16.76 -12.22
N GLY A 12 -1.97 15.79 -11.56
CA GLY A 12 -3.18 15.99 -10.78
C GLY A 12 -3.34 14.80 -9.84
N LEU A 13 -3.25 15.04 -8.53
CA LEU A 13 -3.28 14.04 -7.45
C LEU A 13 -4.66 13.34 -7.36
N LYS A 14 -5.05 12.61 -8.41
CA LYS A 14 -6.30 11.88 -8.49
C LYS A 14 -5.99 10.39 -8.62
N ILE A 15 -6.44 9.62 -7.64
CA ILE A 15 -6.35 8.18 -7.63
C ILE A 15 -7.77 7.65 -7.50
N GLU A 16 -8.18 6.87 -8.47
CA GLU A 16 -9.46 6.18 -8.48
C GLU A 16 -9.20 4.69 -8.28
N TYR A 17 -9.86 4.09 -7.30
CA TYR A 17 -9.76 2.66 -7.04
C TYR A 17 -11.08 2.14 -6.48
N SER A 18 -11.45 0.92 -6.87
CA SER A 18 -12.68 0.28 -6.40
C SER A 18 -12.52 -0.21 -4.97
N ILE A 19 -13.52 0.09 -4.13
CA ILE A 19 -13.61 -0.45 -2.77
C ILE A 19 -14.46 -1.72 -2.81
N GLU A 20 -13.89 -2.82 -2.33
CA GLU A 20 -14.56 -4.11 -2.22
C GLU A 20 -14.94 -4.36 -0.75
N PRO A 21 -16.18 -4.78 -0.44
CA PRO A 21 -16.58 -5.11 0.93
C PRO A 21 -15.66 -6.16 1.57
N GLY A 22 -15.27 -5.94 2.83
CA GLY A 22 -14.42 -6.86 3.60
C GLY A 22 -12.92 -6.72 3.33
N LYS A 23 -12.49 -5.88 2.38
CA LYS A 23 -11.08 -5.66 2.09
C LYS A 23 -10.59 -4.33 2.61
N VAL A 24 -9.36 -4.33 3.13
CA VAL A 24 -8.62 -3.11 3.51
C VAL A 24 -7.47 -2.94 2.52
N LEU A 25 -7.38 -1.76 1.91
CA LEU A 25 -6.31 -1.43 0.97
C LEU A 25 -5.35 -0.41 1.59
N VAL A 26 -4.06 -0.64 1.41
CA VAL A 26 -2.98 0.30 1.77
C VAL A 26 -2.48 0.94 0.48
N LEU A 27 -2.65 2.27 0.40
CA LEU A 27 -2.14 3.10 -0.69
C LEU A 27 -0.95 3.92 -0.20
N ILE A 28 0.21 3.72 -0.81
CA ILE A 28 1.45 4.43 -0.47
C ILE A 28 1.76 5.38 -1.61
N LEU A 29 1.76 6.68 -1.32
CA LEU A 29 2.15 7.74 -2.25
C LEU A 29 3.54 8.23 -1.86
N ASP A 30 4.57 7.73 -2.54
CA ASP A 30 5.96 8.08 -2.27
C ASP A 30 6.42 9.17 -3.23
N GLY A 31 6.32 10.43 -2.78
CA GLY A 31 6.79 11.60 -3.53
C GLY A 31 8.31 11.67 -3.68
N ASN A 32 9.08 10.98 -2.81
CA ASN A 32 10.53 10.93 -2.91
C ASN A 32 11.00 9.95 -4.00
N GLN A 33 10.22 8.89 -4.26
CA GLN A 33 10.46 7.96 -5.37
C GLN A 33 9.69 8.32 -6.64
N GLY A 34 8.72 9.23 -6.57
CA GLY A 34 7.80 9.52 -7.67
C GLY A 34 6.98 8.28 -8.05
N LYS A 35 6.53 7.50 -7.06
CA LYS A 35 5.78 6.25 -7.28
C LYS A 35 4.61 6.11 -6.32
N ALA A 36 3.58 5.40 -6.75
CA ALA A 36 2.59 4.85 -5.83
C ALA A 36 2.57 3.33 -5.86
N LYS A 37 2.21 2.76 -4.71
CA LYS A 37 2.03 1.33 -4.51
C LYS A 37 0.69 1.09 -3.84
N ILE A 38 0.00 0.04 -4.27
CA ILE A 38 -1.20 -0.45 -3.60
C ILE A 38 -1.03 -1.91 -3.22
N CYS A 39 -1.48 -2.27 -2.03
CA CYS A 39 -1.63 -3.65 -1.60
C CYS A 39 -2.88 -3.81 -0.73
N GLU A 40 -3.36 -5.04 -0.65
CA GLU A 40 -4.36 -5.43 0.33
C GLU A 40 -3.68 -5.70 1.67
N ALA A 41 -4.25 -5.17 2.75
CA ALA A 41 -3.81 -5.51 4.09
C ALA A 41 -4.16 -6.97 4.40
N VAL A 42 -3.38 -7.59 5.29
CA VAL A 42 -3.74 -8.91 5.82
C VAL A 42 -5.08 -8.85 6.54
N GLU A 43 -5.87 -9.92 6.41
CA GLU A 43 -7.18 -10.05 7.07
C GLU A 43 -7.04 -10.09 8.59
N HIS A 44 -6.03 -10.80 9.08
CA HIS A 44 -5.66 -10.89 10.49
C HIS A 44 -4.15 -10.67 10.65
N GLY A 45 -3.77 -9.80 11.59
CA GLY A 45 -2.38 -9.44 11.86
C GLY A 45 -2.03 -8.03 11.37
N PHE A 46 -0.82 -7.84 10.85
CA PHE A 46 -0.27 -6.53 10.53
C PHE A 46 0.19 -6.38 9.08
N THR A 47 -0.06 -5.21 8.50
CA THR A 47 0.58 -4.75 7.27
C THR A 47 1.44 -3.53 7.60
N ILE A 48 2.76 -3.66 7.46
CA ILE A 48 3.73 -2.70 7.98
C ILE A 48 4.49 -2.07 6.82
N VAL A 49 4.44 -0.74 6.72
CA VAL A 49 5.23 0.04 5.75
C VAL A 49 6.50 0.54 6.42
N GLU A 50 7.65 0.01 6.00
CA GLU A 50 8.96 0.47 6.47
C GLU A 50 9.48 1.59 5.59
N THR A 51 9.91 2.69 6.22
CA THR A 51 10.49 3.85 5.53
C THR A 51 11.96 4.04 5.91
N VAL A 52 12.74 4.60 4.99
CA VAL A 52 14.13 5.03 5.23
C VAL A 52 14.32 6.40 4.58
N ARG A 53 14.71 7.40 5.38
CA ARG A 53 14.89 8.79 4.91
C ARG A 53 13.65 9.35 4.20
N GLY A 54 12.46 9.03 4.70
CA GLY A 54 11.17 9.47 4.14
C GLY A 54 10.74 8.74 2.87
N GLN A 55 11.48 7.73 2.40
CA GLN A 55 11.12 6.89 1.26
C GLN A 55 10.57 5.54 1.74
N ALA A 56 9.54 5.03 1.07
CA ALA A 56 9.06 3.67 1.28
C ALA A 56 10.13 2.67 0.82
N LYS A 57 10.57 1.81 1.74
CA LYS A 57 11.62 0.83 1.49
C LYS A 57 11.06 -0.58 1.29
N ARG A 58 10.09 -0.97 2.12
CA ARG A 58 9.54 -2.33 2.14
C ARG A 58 8.13 -2.33 2.75
N ILE A 59 7.33 -3.30 2.35
CA ILE A 59 6.05 -3.62 2.99
C ILE A 59 6.17 -5.04 3.54
N LYS A 60 5.91 -5.22 4.84
CA LYS A 60 5.80 -6.54 5.48
C LYS A 60 4.34 -6.88 5.71
N PHE A 61 4.07 -8.17 5.64
CA PHE A 61 2.78 -8.76 5.96
C PHE A 61 3.05 -9.80 7.04
N GLU A 62 2.48 -9.58 8.21
CA GLU A 62 2.59 -10.46 9.36
C GLU A 62 1.19 -10.99 9.64
N GLU A 63 0.90 -12.20 9.15
CA GLU A 63 -0.38 -12.86 9.35
C GLU A 63 -0.43 -13.47 10.75
N SER A 64 -1.58 -13.37 11.40
CA SER A 64 -1.86 -14.05 12.66
C SER A 64 -3.17 -14.83 12.56
N GLU A 65 -3.33 -15.88 13.35
CA GLU A 65 -4.64 -16.52 13.48
C GLU A 65 -5.63 -15.58 14.19
N LEU A 66 -6.93 -15.81 13.97
CA LEU A 66 -8.01 -15.17 14.71
C LEU A 66 -7.81 -15.45 16.21
N LEU A 67 -7.64 -14.39 16.99
CA LEU A 67 -7.89 -14.46 18.43
C LEU A 67 -9.39 -14.66 18.69
#